data_AF-A0A946CPG4-F1
#
_entry.id   AF-A0A946CPG4-F1
#
_cell.length_a   1.000
_cell.length_b   1.000
_cell.length_c   1.000
_cell.angle_alpha   90.00
_cell.angle_beta   90.00
_cell.angle_gamma   90.00
#
_symmetry.space_group_name_H-M   'P 1'
#
loop_
_entity.id
_entity.type
_entity.pdbx_description
1 polymer ?
#
loop_
_entity_poly.entity_id
_entity_poly.type
_entity_poly.pdbx_seq_one_letter_code
_entity_poly.pdbx_strand_id
1 'polypeptide(L)'
;KNDLPDRTRCSHIYRKNAYEDDTCPVCGTYAAIDIYKDQKLDSSLNESGLHELFFERVPKVYGEMNLSIWNNLHDTAWKSATEKEQVFLAFCMAFAEVSGKSTQSESVYWDVALAAEARIRAYLVENNIRIVKQEDFELSVIADGMLAGKEVRTLQAHYGISLCGTVFDKHTPAETERKYQKAIKIAERIAILGCSSQDNLPYFKATDHLAV
;
A
#
# COMPACT_ATOMS: atom_id res chain seq x y z
N LYS A 1 -19.90 -0.51 9.15
CA LYS A 1 -20.13 -1.35 7.95
C LYS A 1 -21.14 -0.59 7.12
N ASN A 2 -20.83 -0.28 5.86
CA ASN A 2 -21.69 0.56 5.01
C ASN A 2 -22.67 -0.32 4.23
N ASP A 3 -23.38 -1.17 4.97
CA ASP A 3 -24.26 -2.17 4.40
C ASP A 3 -25.70 -1.69 4.59
N LEU A 4 -26.49 -1.75 3.52
CA LEU A 4 -27.93 -1.56 3.57
C LEU A 4 -28.59 -2.70 4.37
N PRO A 5 -29.87 -2.55 4.79
CA PRO A 5 -30.60 -3.61 5.49
C PRO A 5 -30.65 -4.94 4.72
N ASP A 6 -30.49 -4.91 3.40
CA ASP A 6 -30.44 -6.06 2.50
C ASP A 6 -29.02 -6.64 2.28
N ARG A 7 -28.01 -6.12 3.00
CA ARG A 7 -26.58 -6.48 2.94
C ARG A 7 -25.87 -6.10 1.62
N THR A 8 -26.46 -5.25 0.79
CA THR A 8 -25.74 -4.65 -0.34
C THR A 8 -24.97 -3.40 0.10
N ARG A 9 -23.89 -3.05 -0.61
CA ARG A 9 -23.14 -1.81 -0.35
C ARG A 9 -23.98 -0.61 -0.76
N CYS A 10 -24.00 0.42 0.08
CA CYS A 10 -24.62 1.70 -0.25
C CYS A 10 -23.84 2.40 -1.38
N SER A 11 -24.38 2.41 -2.60
CA SER A 11 -23.79 2.97 -3.83
C SER A 11 -24.35 4.35 -4.23
N HIS A 12 -25.05 5.03 -3.31
CA HIS A 12 -25.64 6.34 -3.59
C HIS A 12 -24.58 7.43 -3.73
N ILE A 13 -24.64 8.14 -4.84
CA ILE A 13 -23.83 9.31 -5.17
C ILE A 13 -24.64 10.57 -4.85
N TYR A 14 -24.11 11.44 -3.99
CA TYR A 14 -24.76 12.69 -3.61
C TYR A 14 -24.16 13.91 -4.34
N ARG A 15 -24.94 14.99 -4.42
CA ARG A 15 -24.45 16.27 -4.93
C ARG A 15 -23.45 16.89 -3.93
N LYS A 16 -22.51 17.65 -4.48
CA LYS A 16 -21.45 18.36 -3.75
C LYS A 16 -21.99 19.09 -2.51
N ASN A 17 -21.34 18.86 -1.37
CA ASN A 17 -21.57 19.50 -0.07
C ASN A 17 -22.96 19.25 0.55
N ALA A 18 -23.73 18.28 0.06
CA ALA A 18 -25.05 17.99 0.63
C ALA A 18 -24.98 17.42 2.05
N TYR A 19 -23.88 16.76 2.42
CA TYR A 19 -23.67 16.08 3.70
C TYR A 19 -22.20 16.16 4.16
N GLU A 20 -21.54 17.31 3.92
CA GLU A 20 -20.09 17.51 4.09
C GLU A 20 -19.55 17.18 5.51
N ASP A 21 -20.42 17.15 6.51
CA ASP A 21 -20.08 16.79 7.90
C ASP A 21 -21.00 15.70 8.50
N ASP A 22 -21.85 15.08 7.68
CA ASP A 22 -22.92 14.19 8.15
C ASP A 22 -22.77 12.76 7.61
N THR A 23 -23.37 11.81 8.31
CA THR A 23 -23.38 10.42 7.83
C THR A 23 -24.37 10.25 6.68
N CYS A 24 -24.10 9.30 5.77
CA CYS A 24 -25.04 8.98 4.70
C CYS A 24 -26.46 8.74 5.26
N PRO A 25 -27.51 9.45 4.83
CA PRO A 25 -28.85 9.33 5.42
C PRO A 25 -29.49 7.96 5.16
N VAL A 26 -28.92 7.17 4.23
CA VAL A 26 -29.42 5.83 3.88
C VAL A 26 -28.74 4.72 4.69
N CYS A 27 -27.45 4.85 5.00
CA CYS A 27 -26.68 3.78 5.68
C CYS A 27 -25.92 4.23 6.94
N GLY A 28 -26.03 5.48 7.34
CA GLY A 28 -25.50 6.02 8.61
C GLY A 28 -23.98 5.96 8.77
N THR A 29 -23.22 5.91 7.67
CA THR A 29 -21.75 5.75 7.71
C THR A 29 -21.01 6.85 6.94
N TYR A 30 -19.87 7.28 7.50
CA TYR A 30 -18.97 8.33 6.95
C TYR A 30 -18.21 7.92 5.68
N ALA A 31 -18.34 6.67 5.24
CA ALA A 31 -17.65 6.16 4.05
C ALA A 31 -18.60 6.01 2.85
N ALA A 32 -19.68 6.80 2.80
CA ALA A 32 -20.28 7.15 1.52
C ALA A 32 -19.35 8.16 0.85
N ILE A 33 -18.87 7.80 -0.34
CA ILE A 33 -17.76 8.46 -1.02
C ILE A 33 -18.14 9.91 -1.34
N ASP A 34 -17.45 10.87 -0.74
CA ASP A 34 -17.40 12.24 -1.24
C ASP A 34 -16.47 12.24 -2.46
N ILE A 35 -17.01 12.59 -3.63
CA ILE A 35 -16.43 12.33 -4.96
C ILE A 35 -15.29 13.32 -5.28
N TYR A 36 -14.97 14.26 -4.40
CA TYR A 36 -14.07 15.38 -4.70
C TYR A 36 -12.92 15.56 -3.72
N LYS A 37 -12.06 14.53 -3.59
CA LYS A 37 -10.62 14.82 -3.59
C LYS A 37 -10.08 14.55 -4.98
N ASP A 38 -10.45 15.44 -5.90
CA ASP A 38 -9.87 15.58 -7.24
C ASP A 38 -8.36 15.81 -7.09
N GLN A 39 -7.60 14.72 -7.12
CA GLN A 39 -6.18 14.76 -7.41
C GLN A 39 -6.03 15.08 -8.89
N LYS A 40 -5.23 16.11 -9.18
CA LYS A 40 -4.93 16.60 -10.52
C LYS A 40 -4.63 15.44 -11.46
N LEU A 41 -5.54 15.27 -12.40
CA LEU A 41 -5.43 14.48 -13.62
C LEU A 41 -4.27 15.00 -14.47
N ASP A 42 -3.22 14.18 -14.63
CA ASP A 42 -2.67 13.85 -15.95
C ASP A 42 -1.69 12.66 -15.89
N SER A 43 -2.12 11.50 -16.42
CA SER A 43 -1.34 10.40 -17.02
C SER A 43 -2.03 9.03 -16.80
N SER A 44 -3.08 8.75 -17.57
CA SER A 44 -3.69 7.44 -17.92
C SER A 44 -3.78 6.25 -16.92
N LEU A 45 -3.59 6.45 -15.61
CA LEU A 45 -3.84 5.49 -14.53
C LEU A 45 -4.26 6.28 -13.29
N ASN A 46 -5.55 6.24 -12.96
CA ASN A 46 -6.06 6.77 -11.69
C ASN A 46 -6.02 5.67 -10.62
N GLU A 47 -6.17 6.03 -9.34
CA GLU A 47 -6.13 5.09 -8.20
C GLU A 47 -7.09 3.90 -8.40
N SER A 48 -8.25 4.14 -9.02
CA SER A 48 -9.23 3.10 -9.38
C SER A 48 -8.68 2.07 -10.37
N GLY A 49 -7.96 2.51 -11.41
CA GLY A 49 -7.35 1.61 -12.39
C GLY A 49 -6.19 0.79 -11.80
N LEU A 50 -5.39 1.39 -10.92
CA LEU A 50 -4.36 0.65 -10.18
C LEU A 50 -4.98 -0.39 -9.25
N HIS A 51 -6.06 -0.02 -8.55
CA HIS A 51 -6.78 -0.92 -7.65
C HIS A 51 -7.29 -2.16 -8.39
N GLU A 52 -8.03 -1.97 -9.48
CA GLU A 52 -8.55 -3.09 -10.28
C GLU A 52 -7.42 -4.00 -10.76
N LEU A 53 -6.37 -3.41 -11.34
CA LEU A 53 -5.18 -4.12 -11.79
C LEU A 53 -4.54 -4.94 -10.65
N PHE A 54 -4.38 -4.36 -9.46
CA PHE A 54 -3.77 -5.02 -8.32
C PHE A 54 -4.58 -6.23 -7.85
N PHE A 55 -5.89 -6.04 -7.67
CA PHE A 55 -6.79 -7.09 -7.15
C PHE A 55 -7.04 -8.22 -8.15
N GLU A 56 -6.96 -7.96 -9.45
CA GLU A 56 -7.07 -9.00 -10.48
C GLU A 56 -5.75 -9.73 -10.71
N ARG A 57 -4.65 -8.98 -10.86
CA ARG A 57 -3.38 -9.53 -11.34
C ARG A 57 -2.63 -10.32 -10.29
N VAL A 58 -2.58 -9.82 -9.06
CA VAL A 58 -1.76 -10.43 -7.99
C VAL A 58 -2.19 -11.86 -7.68
N PRO A 59 -3.49 -12.17 -7.42
CA PRO A 59 -3.90 -13.54 -7.16
C PRO A 59 -3.60 -14.50 -8.31
N LYS A 60 -3.80 -14.03 -9.55
CA LYS A 60 -3.56 -14.83 -10.77
C LYS A 60 -2.10 -15.21 -10.93
N VAL A 61 -1.20 -14.22 -10.89
CA VAL A 61 0.24 -14.47 -11.05
C VAL A 61 0.77 -15.29 -9.90
N TYR A 62 0.36 -14.98 -8.67
CA TYR A 62 0.79 -15.70 -7.48
C TYR A 62 0.40 -17.20 -7.53
N GLY A 63 -0.80 -17.53 -8.00
CA GLY A 63 -1.25 -18.91 -8.17
C GLY A 63 -0.43 -19.73 -9.18
N GLU A 64 0.28 -19.08 -10.09
CA GLU A 64 1.15 -19.69 -11.10
C GLU A 64 2.64 -19.71 -10.68
N MET A 65 3.00 -19.04 -9.57
CA MET A 65 4.39 -18.86 -9.14
C MET A 65 4.94 -20.04 -8.36
N ASN A 66 6.22 -20.38 -8.62
CA ASN A 66 6.98 -21.27 -7.76
C ASN A 66 7.56 -20.52 -6.55
N LEU A 67 6.85 -20.56 -5.42
CA LEU A 67 7.19 -19.82 -4.19
C LEU A 67 8.56 -20.18 -3.59
N SER A 68 9.07 -21.40 -3.83
CA SER A 68 10.39 -21.83 -3.33
C SER A 68 11.54 -20.98 -3.89
N ILE A 69 11.37 -20.43 -5.09
CA ILE A 69 12.36 -19.57 -5.74
C ILE A 69 12.34 -18.18 -5.11
N TRP A 70 11.16 -17.59 -4.90
CA TRP A 70 11.02 -16.20 -4.49
C TRP A 70 11.33 -15.94 -3.02
N ASN A 71 11.07 -16.92 -2.15
CA ASN A 71 11.40 -16.82 -0.73
C ASN A 71 12.90 -16.62 -0.46
N ASN A 72 13.77 -17.04 -1.39
CA ASN A 72 15.23 -16.95 -1.26
C ASN A 72 15.83 -15.73 -1.96
N LEU A 73 15.02 -14.94 -2.68
CA LEU A 73 15.49 -13.82 -3.51
C LEU A 73 15.28 -12.44 -2.87
N HIS A 74 14.82 -12.41 -1.62
CA HIS A 74 14.56 -11.20 -0.84
C HIS A 74 15.73 -10.20 -0.85
N ASP A 75 16.90 -10.63 -0.39
CA ASP A 75 18.12 -9.82 -0.35
C ASP A 75 18.48 -9.25 -1.71
N THR A 76 18.44 -10.11 -2.74
CA THR A 76 18.80 -9.75 -4.11
C THR A 76 17.82 -8.74 -4.70
N ALA A 77 16.53 -8.91 -4.44
CA ALA A 77 15.49 -8.02 -4.93
C ALA A 77 15.69 -6.60 -4.39
N TRP A 78 15.95 -6.45 -3.10
CA TRP A 78 16.17 -5.13 -2.48
C TRP A 78 17.53 -4.52 -2.81
N LYS A 79 18.63 -5.28 -2.70
CA LYS A 79 19.99 -4.77 -2.92
C LYS A 79 20.22 -4.29 -4.36
N SER A 80 19.53 -4.88 -5.32
CA SER A 80 19.64 -4.51 -6.74
C SER A 80 18.56 -3.52 -7.21
N ALA A 81 17.59 -3.17 -6.35
CA ALA A 81 16.47 -2.32 -6.73
C ALA A 81 16.89 -0.88 -7.04
N THR A 82 16.36 -0.32 -8.13
CA THR A 82 16.39 1.12 -8.41
C THR A 82 15.48 1.88 -7.44
N GLU A 83 15.57 3.21 -7.42
CA GLU A 83 14.72 4.04 -6.55
C GLU A 83 13.22 3.82 -6.80
N LYS A 84 12.80 3.66 -8.06
CA LYS A 84 11.41 3.35 -8.41
C LYS A 84 11.00 1.95 -7.95
N GLU A 85 11.89 0.97 -8.15
CA GLU A 85 11.65 -0.40 -7.68
C GLU A 85 11.56 -0.49 -6.16
N GLN A 86 12.34 0.30 -5.43
CA GLN A 86 12.26 0.38 -3.97
C GLN A 86 10.89 0.90 -3.52
N VAL A 87 10.30 1.87 -4.22
CA VAL A 87 8.94 2.35 -3.92
C VAL A 87 7.90 1.26 -4.17
N PHE A 88 8.00 0.54 -5.29
CA PHE A 88 7.15 -0.62 -5.55
C PHE A 88 7.27 -1.69 -4.46
N LEU A 89 8.49 -2.06 -4.07
CA LEU A 89 8.74 -3.05 -3.03
C LEU A 89 8.27 -2.57 -1.64
N ALA A 90 8.41 -1.28 -1.34
CA ALA A 90 7.91 -0.68 -0.11
C ALA A 90 6.38 -0.77 -0.04
N PHE A 91 5.67 -0.54 -1.16
CA PHE A 91 4.24 -0.78 -1.25
C PHE A 91 3.88 -2.26 -0.99
N CYS A 92 4.53 -3.20 -1.66
CA CYS A 92 4.27 -4.63 -1.48
C CYS A 92 4.52 -5.08 -0.04
N MET A 93 5.60 -4.61 0.58
CA MET A 93 5.92 -4.89 1.98
C MET A 93 4.90 -4.24 2.93
N ALA A 94 4.50 -3.00 2.69
CA ALA A 94 3.47 -2.33 3.48
C ALA A 94 2.14 -3.06 3.44
N PHE A 95 1.76 -3.57 2.26
CA PHE A 95 0.55 -4.37 2.09
C PHE A 95 0.62 -5.70 2.86
N ALA A 96 1.78 -6.34 2.86
CA ALA A 96 2.03 -7.56 3.64
C ALA A 96 1.97 -7.29 5.16
N GLU A 97 2.59 -6.21 5.62
CA GLU A 97 2.83 -5.90 7.04
C GLU A 97 1.66 -5.21 7.76
N VAL A 98 0.92 -4.34 7.08
CA VAL A 98 -0.09 -3.51 7.73
C VAL A 98 -1.32 -4.31 8.14
N SER A 99 -2.01 -3.91 9.21
CA SER A 99 -3.20 -4.65 9.66
C SER A 99 -4.41 -4.41 8.75
N GLY A 100 -5.08 -5.52 8.39
CA GLY A 100 -6.37 -5.53 7.69
C GLY A 100 -7.58 -5.34 8.61
N LYS A 101 -7.39 -5.15 9.92
CA LYS A 101 -8.49 -4.92 10.87
C LYS A 101 -9.22 -3.60 10.58
N SER A 102 -10.51 -3.56 10.90
CA SER A 102 -11.29 -2.33 10.82
C SER A 102 -10.80 -1.35 11.88
N THR A 103 -10.56 -0.11 11.48
CA THR A 103 -10.25 1.00 12.38
C THR A 103 -11.51 1.82 12.60
N GLN A 104 -11.80 2.18 13.86
CA GLN A 104 -13.06 2.87 14.22
C GLN A 104 -12.93 4.40 14.14
N SER A 105 -11.72 4.92 13.97
CA SER A 105 -11.42 6.34 13.83
C SER A 105 -10.17 6.56 12.97
N GLU A 106 -9.96 7.80 12.55
CA GLU A 106 -8.76 8.22 11.81
C GLU A 106 -7.48 8.09 12.66
N SER A 107 -7.55 8.41 13.96
CA SER A 107 -6.41 8.23 14.86
C SER A 107 -5.93 6.77 14.86
N VAL A 108 -6.85 5.82 15.03
CA VAL A 108 -6.52 4.39 15.04
C VAL A 108 -6.01 3.92 13.67
N TYR A 109 -6.50 4.53 12.58
CA TYR A 109 -5.95 4.29 11.25
C TYR A 109 -4.48 4.68 11.16
N TRP A 110 -4.13 5.89 11.60
CA TRP A 110 -2.75 6.38 11.57
C TRP A 110 -1.85 5.64 12.54
N ASP A 111 -2.31 5.29 13.74
CA ASP A 111 -1.53 4.50 14.69
C ASP A 111 -1.10 3.16 14.09
N VAL A 112 -2.02 2.46 13.43
CA VAL A 112 -1.73 1.20 12.75
C VAL A 112 -0.80 1.40 11.55
N ALA A 113 -1.01 2.46 10.77
CA ALA A 113 -0.19 2.75 9.59
C ALA A 113 1.24 3.12 9.97
N LEU A 114 1.43 4.01 10.95
CA LEU A 114 2.74 4.44 11.44
C LEU A 114 3.49 3.30 12.14
N ALA A 115 2.80 2.44 12.88
CA ALA A 115 3.42 1.26 13.46
C ALA A 115 3.92 0.28 12.38
N ALA A 116 3.19 0.12 11.28
CA ALA A 116 3.64 -0.69 10.14
C ALA A 116 4.80 0.00 9.39
N GLU A 117 4.70 1.31 9.15
CA GLU A 117 5.78 2.12 8.57
C GLU A 117 7.08 1.99 9.38
N ALA A 118 6.99 2.07 10.72
CA ALA A 118 8.14 1.92 11.60
C ALA A 118 8.83 0.54 11.44
N ARG A 119 8.04 -0.54 11.32
CA ARG A 119 8.60 -1.89 11.07
C ARG A 119 9.28 -2.00 9.71
N ILE A 120 8.72 -1.38 8.68
CA ILE A 120 9.32 -1.35 7.34
C ILE A 120 10.62 -0.56 7.36
N ARG A 121 10.63 0.61 8.00
CA ARG A 121 11.83 1.43 8.17
C ARG A 121 12.92 0.69 8.96
N ALA A 122 12.55 0.01 10.04
CA ALA A 122 13.46 -0.86 10.79
C ALA A 122 14.09 -1.91 9.87
N TYR A 123 13.26 -2.66 9.15
CA TYR A 123 13.72 -3.66 8.18
C TYR A 123 14.69 -3.07 7.15
N LEU A 124 14.38 -1.89 6.59
CA LEU A 124 15.25 -1.23 5.60
C LEU A 124 16.60 -0.85 6.21
N VAL A 125 16.60 -0.26 7.42
CA VAL A 125 17.82 0.13 8.13
C VAL A 125 18.67 -1.08 8.51
N GLU A 126 18.07 -2.13 9.08
CA GLU A 126 18.73 -3.37 9.47
C GLU A 126 19.43 -4.06 8.28
N ASN A 127 18.86 -3.91 7.08
CA ASN A 127 19.40 -4.48 5.84
C ASN A 127 20.27 -3.51 5.04
N ASN A 128 20.63 -2.35 5.61
CA ASN A 128 21.42 -1.29 4.96
C ASN A 128 20.81 -0.80 3.63
N ILE A 129 19.48 -0.82 3.53
CA ILE A 129 18.73 -0.32 2.39
C ILE A 129 18.37 1.14 2.64
N ARG A 130 18.79 2.02 1.73
CA ARG A 130 18.44 3.44 1.76
C ARG A 130 17.41 3.73 0.68
N ILE A 131 16.30 4.36 1.08
CA ILE A 131 15.33 4.93 0.15
C ILE A 131 15.60 6.43 0.04
N VAL A 132 15.95 6.87 -1.16
CA VAL A 132 16.17 8.29 -1.46
C VAL A 132 14.82 9.01 -1.47
N LYS A 133 14.79 10.20 -0.88
CA LYS A 133 13.60 11.07 -0.87
C LYS A 133 13.21 11.42 -2.30
N GLN A 134 11.94 11.19 -2.64
CA GLN A 134 11.38 11.55 -3.94
C GLN A 134 10.56 12.83 -3.83
N GLU A 135 10.49 13.59 -4.92
CA GLU A 135 9.69 14.82 -4.98
C GLU A 135 8.19 14.53 -5.04
N ASP A 136 7.81 13.41 -5.66
CA ASP A 136 6.42 12.98 -5.81
C ASP A 136 6.30 11.45 -5.68
N PHE A 137 5.08 10.98 -5.45
CA PHE A 137 4.74 9.56 -5.38
C PHE A 137 3.89 9.15 -6.59
N GLU A 138 4.54 8.44 -7.52
CA GLU A 138 3.93 8.03 -8.78
C GLU A 138 3.23 6.67 -8.68
N LEU A 139 1.89 6.65 -8.69
CA LEU A 139 1.10 5.41 -8.74
C LEU A 139 1.38 4.55 -9.98
N SER A 140 1.85 5.18 -11.07
CA SER A 140 2.25 4.50 -12.30
C SER A 140 3.41 3.52 -12.09
N VAL A 141 4.30 3.78 -11.14
CA VAL A 141 5.40 2.86 -10.77
C VAL A 141 4.85 1.58 -10.15
N ILE A 142 3.82 1.70 -9.33
CA ILE A 142 3.15 0.51 -8.75
C ILE A 142 2.47 -0.29 -9.86
N ALA A 143 1.75 0.38 -10.76
CA ALA A 143 1.10 -0.27 -11.88
C ALA A 143 2.09 -0.99 -12.81
N ASP A 144 3.23 -0.35 -13.12
CA ASP A 144 4.29 -0.95 -13.93
C ASP A 144 4.83 -2.24 -13.29
N GLY A 145 5.04 -2.25 -11.99
CA GLY A 145 5.45 -3.47 -11.27
C GLY A 145 4.42 -4.59 -11.28
N MET A 146 3.11 -4.28 -11.27
CA MET A 146 2.07 -5.31 -11.40
C MET A 146 2.02 -5.91 -12.81
N LEU A 147 2.42 -5.15 -13.82
CA LEU A 147 2.50 -5.58 -15.22
C LEU A 147 3.85 -6.21 -15.58
N ALA A 148 4.82 -6.23 -14.66
CA ALA A 148 6.23 -6.53 -14.94
C ALA A 148 6.75 -5.71 -16.13
N GLY A 149 6.53 -4.40 -16.05
CA GLY A 149 6.73 -3.43 -17.11
C GLY A 149 8.20 -3.02 -17.31
N LYS A 150 8.40 -1.77 -17.74
CA LYS A 150 9.72 -1.28 -18.18
C LYS A 150 10.56 -0.74 -17.03
N GLU A 151 9.91 -0.19 -16.00
CA GLU A 151 10.57 0.51 -14.89
C GLU A 151 10.86 -0.43 -13.72
N VAL A 152 9.94 -1.33 -13.41
CA VAL A 152 10.07 -2.36 -12.38
C VAL A 152 10.40 -3.69 -13.04
N ARG A 153 11.65 -4.13 -12.87
CA ARG A 153 12.13 -5.37 -13.49
C ARG A 153 11.45 -6.59 -12.89
N THR A 154 11.46 -7.67 -13.67
CA THR A 154 10.80 -8.94 -13.34
C THR A 154 11.17 -9.51 -11.98
N LEU A 155 12.44 -9.37 -11.55
CA LEU A 155 12.89 -9.85 -10.25
C LEU A 155 12.11 -9.17 -9.10
N GLN A 156 12.08 -7.84 -9.11
CA GLN A 156 11.39 -7.04 -8.10
C GLN A 156 9.87 -7.20 -8.22
N ALA A 157 9.33 -7.15 -9.44
CA ALA A 157 7.91 -7.36 -9.71
C ALA A 157 7.41 -8.69 -9.13
N HIS A 158 8.06 -9.80 -9.48
CA HIS A 158 7.67 -11.11 -8.99
C HIS A 158 7.90 -11.26 -7.49
N TYR A 159 9.02 -10.78 -6.95
CA TYR A 159 9.24 -10.80 -5.51
C TYR A 159 8.14 -10.02 -4.76
N GLY A 160 7.78 -8.82 -5.22
CA GLY A 160 6.69 -8.02 -4.65
C GLY A 160 5.33 -8.72 -4.75
N ILE A 161 5.01 -9.31 -5.90
CA ILE A 161 3.79 -10.12 -6.08
C ILE A 161 3.77 -11.32 -5.12
N SER A 162 4.91 -11.96 -4.86
CA SER A 162 5.00 -13.08 -3.91
C SER A 162 4.61 -12.65 -2.49
N LEU A 163 5.04 -11.46 -2.06
CA LEU A 163 4.65 -10.89 -0.76
C LEU A 163 3.14 -10.62 -0.71
N CYS A 164 2.61 -9.94 -1.73
CA CYS A 164 1.21 -9.57 -1.79
C CYS A 164 0.29 -10.78 -1.88
N GLY A 165 0.64 -11.80 -2.69
CA GLY A 165 -0.20 -12.99 -2.87
C GLY A 165 -0.41 -13.78 -1.59
N THR A 166 0.58 -13.81 -0.68
CA THR A 166 0.40 -14.45 0.64
C THR A 166 -0.70 -13.80 1.48
N VAL A 167 -0.98 -12.51 1.25
CA VAL A 167 -2.06 -11.79 1.92
C VAL A 167 -3.40 -12.21 1.34
N PHE A 168 -3.52 -12.29 0.01
CA PHE A 168 -4.74 -12.70 -0.68
C PHE A 168 -5.18 -14.13 -0.29
N ASP A 169 -4.24 -15.04 -0.04
CA ASP A 169 -4.54 -16.39 0.45
C ASP A 169 -5.07 -16.42 1.90
N LYS A 170 -4.56 -15.51 2.75
CA LYS A 170 -4.77 -15.57 4.21
C LYS A 170 -5.87 -14.66 4.73
N HIS A 171 -6.27 -13.65 3.95
CA HIS A 171 -7.17 -12.59 4.41
C HIS A 171 -8.43 -12.52 3.58
N THR A 172 -9.50 -12.05 4.20
CA THR A 172 -10.77 -11.80 3.51
C THR A 172 -10.64 -10.62 2.54
N PRO A 173 -11.45 -10.54 1.48
CA PRO A 173 -11.43 -9.41 0.55
C PRO A 173 -11.55 -8.03 1.24
N ALA A 174 -12.35 -7.94 2.31
CA ALA A 174 -12.51 -6.72 3.07
C ALA A 174 -11.26 -6.34 3.88
N GLU A 175 -10.49 -7.31 4.36
CA GLU A 175 -9.21 -7.06 5.04
C GLU A 175 -8.12 -6.67 4.05
N THR A 176 -8.08 -7.33 2.90
CA THR A 176 -7.20 -7.04 1.78
C THR A 176 -7.41 -5.61 1.26
N GLU A 177 -8.66 -5.17 1.11
CA GLU A 177 -9.03 -3.79 0.77
C GLU A 177 -8.45 -2.78 1.77
N ARG A 178 -8.66 -3.03 3.07
CA ARG A 178 -8.16 -2.15 4.14
C ARG A 178 -6.64 -2.16 4.25
N LYS A 179 -5.97 -3.24 3.83
CA LYS A 179 -4.51 -3.30 3.73
C LYS A 179 -4.02 -2.47 2.55
N TYR A 180 -4.65 -2.59 1.38
CA TYR A 180 -4.31 -1.84 0.17
C TYR A 180 -4.32 -0.32 0.44
N GLN A 181 -5.43 0.19 0.98
CA GLN A 181 -5.59 1.61 1.26
C GLN A 181 -4.51 2.15 2.23
N LYS A 182 -4.16 1.37 3.26
CA LYS A 182 -3.08 1.76 4.20
C LYS A 182 -1.70 1.64 3.55
N ALA A 183 -1.49 0.61 2.73
CA ALA A 183 -0.22 0.36 2.06
C ALA A 183 0.16 1.48 1.10
N ILE A 184 -0.81 2.02 0.34
CA ILE A 184 -0.61 3.21 -0.50
C ILE A 184 -0.10 4.38 0.34
N LYS A 185 -0.76 4.67 1.47
CA LYS A 185 -0.35 5.80 2.34
C LYS A 185 1.00 5.60 3.00
N ILE A 186 1.33 4.37 3.39
CA ILE A 186 2.66 4.04 3.93
C ILE A 186 3.74 4.19 2.85
N ALA A 187 3.50 3.66 1.65
CA ALA A 187 4.44 3.74 0.53
C ALA A 187 4.69 5.19 0.10
N GLU A 188 3.63 6.00 -0.02
CA GLU A 188 3.69 7.44 -0.28
C GLU A 188 4.59 8.16 0.74
N ARG A 189 4.38 7.90 2.03
CA ARG A 189 5.20 8.49 3.10
C ARG A 189 6.66 8.05 3.06
N ILE A 190 6.92 6.77 2.79
CA ILE A 190 8.28 6.25 2.65
C ILE A 190 9.00 6.87 1.45
N ALA A 191 8.31 7.04 0.32
CA ALA A 191 8.88 7.66 -0.87
C ALA A 191 9.22 9.14 -0.63
N ILE A 192 8.28 9.92 -0.09
CA ILE A 192 8.43 11.37 0.13
C ILE A 192 9.44 11.66 1.24
N LEU A 193 9.36 10.95 2.36
CA LEU A 193 10.25 11.17 3.51
C LEU A 193 11.59 10.44 3.36
N GLY A 194 11.71 9.51 2.40
CA GLY A 194 12.84 8.62 2.28
C GLY A 194 12.99 7.71 3.50
N CYS A 195 14.04 6.89 3.52
CA CYS A 195 14.44 6.09 4.68
C CYS A 195 15.95 5.99 4.76
N SER A 196 16.52 6.29 5.93
CA SER A 196 17.96 6.24 6.16
C SER A 196 18.34 5.80 7.58
N SER A 197 19.59 5.39 7.75
CA SER A 197 20.20 5.09 9.06
C SER A 197 20.30 6.29 10.01
N GLN A 198 19.95 7.49 9.54
CA GLN A 198 19.97 8.74 10.32
C GLN A 198 18.55 9.21 10.68
N ASP A 199 17.51 8.46 10.31
CA ASP A 199 16.13 8.87 10.53
C ASP A 199 15.80 8.96 12.03
N ASN A 200 15.15 10.06 12.42
CA ASN A 200 14.68 10.32 13.77
C ASN A 200 13.28 10.96 13.70
N LEU A 201 12.27 10.11 13.56
CA LEU A 201 10.86 10.46 13.49
C LEU A 201 10.22 10.27 14.89
N PRO A 202 9.12 10.96 15.21
CA PRO A 202 8.46 10.84 16.51
C PRO A 202 8.07 9.39 16.89
N TYR A 203 7.87 8.52 15.90
CA TYR A 203 7.46 7.13 16.04
C TYR A 203 8.56 6.12 15.63
N PHE A 204 9.75 6.58 15.21
CA PHE A 204 10.81 5.70 14.72
C PHE A 204 12.20 6.35 14.85
N LYS A 205 13.16 5.62 15.41
CA LYS A 205 14.57 6.04 15.50
C LYS A 205 15.47 4.99 14.85
N ALA A 206 16.18 5.36 13.80
CA ALA A 206 17.04 4.42 13.07
C ALA A 206 18.19 3.88 13.93
N THR A 207 18.68 4.67 14.90
CA THR A 207 19.76 4.27 15.82
C THR A 207 19.46 2.99 16.60
N ASP A 208 18.19 2.72 16.85
CA ASP A 208 17.75 1.57 17.65
C ASP A 208 17.78 0.26 16.83
N HIS A 209 18.00 0.38 15.51
CA HIS A 209 17.92 -0.70 14.51
C HIS A 209 19.19 -0.84 13.67
N LEU A 210 20.26 -0.13 14.00
CA LEU A 210 21.54 -0.30 13.31
C LEU A 210 22.10 -1.68 13.66
N ALA A 211 22.44 -2.46 12.64
CA ALA A 211 23.17 -3.71 12.82
C ALA A 211 24.52 -3.39 13.51
N VAL A 212 24.73 -3.98 14.70
CA VAL A 212 25.99 -3.92 15.46
C VAL A 212 27.09 -4.71 14.75
#